data_AF-A0A561UMU3-F1
#
_entry.id   AF-A0A561UMU3-F1
#
_cell.length_a   1.000
_cell.length_b   1.000
_cell.length_c   1.000
_cell.angle_alpha   90.00
_cell.angle_beta   90.00
_cell.angle_gamma   90.00
#
_symmetry.space_group_name_H-M   'P 1'
#
loop_
_entity.id
_entity.type
_entity.pdbx_description
1 polymer ?
#
loop_
_entity_poly.entity_id
_entity_poly.type
_entity_poly.pdbx_seq_one_letter_code
_entity_poly.pdbx_strand_id
1 'polypeptide(L)'
;MRPWIRPAFWWRLAIVLSAGLGLVTGDGSLVYFTVESNVMVLGYFAGALYWMAARDTAEGPAPRLRGAVTLYILITGLVAHFLLNHGADPLPGLVSGPDRLQNWSTFFLHYTTPVMVLADWLCLGPRNASRWKDLPLWLSFPLGYAAVVMVRAALFPGFPNKYPYFFFDPSGHGYGYVWLQIAQLTVEFIVLASAVVGLDRLGTAVRGRLRPATG
;
A
#
# COMPACT_ATOMS: atom_id res chain seq x y z
N MET A 1 -29.63 3.51 10.95
CA MET A 1 -28.60 4.13 11.82
C MET A 1 -27.73 5.07 10.97
N ARG A 2 -26.95 5.97 11.58
CA ARG A 2 -26.13 6.96 10.84
C ARG A 2 -24.68 6.47 10.79
N PRO A 3 -24.06 6.28 9.62
CA PRO A 3 -22.73 5.66 9.50
C PRO A 3 -21.61 6.49 10.14
N TRP A 4 -21.75 7.81 10.21
CA TRP A 4 -20.79 8.73 10.86
C TRP A 4 -20.78 8.65 12.40
N ILE A 5 -21.67 7.86 13.01
CA ILE A 5 -21.59 7.55 14.45
C ILE A 5 -20.53 6.47 14.71
N ARG A 6 -20.11 5.72 13.68
CA ARG A 6 -19.19 4.59 13.83
C ARG A 6 -17.73 5.06 13.79
N PRO A 7 -16.87 4.69 14.77
CA PRO A 7 -15.45 5.07 14.76
C PRO A 7 -14.70 4.67 13.48
N ALA A 8 -15.09 3.54 12.87
CA ALA A 8 -14.52 3.06 11.60
C ALA A 8 -14.70 4.07 10.45
N PHE A 9 -15.77 4.87 10.45
CA PHE A 9 -16.00 5.89 9.42
C PHE A 9 -14.93 6.98 9.50
N TRP A 10 -14.70 7.52 10.69
CA TRP A 10 -13.71 8.57 10.93
C TRP A 10 -12.28 8.06 10.71
N TRP A 11 -11.98 6.82 11.07
CA TRP A 11 -10.68 6.20 10.78
C TRP A 11 -10.40 6.13 9.27
N ARG A 12 -11.39 5.66 8.50
CA ARG A 12 -11.26 5.56 7.03
C ARG A 12 -11.22 6.92 6.36
N LEU A 13 -11.92 7.92 6.91
CA LEU A 13 -11.79 9.31 6.47
C LEU A 13 -10.37 9.84 6.74
N ALA A 14 -9.80 9.54 7.90
CA ALA A 14 -8.44 9.95 8.21
C ALA A 14 -7.41 9.28 7.27
N ILE A 15 -7.62 8.03 6.83
CA ILE A 15 -6.80 7.40 5.78
C ILE A 15 -6.90 8.17 4.46
N VAL A 16 -8.13 8.52 4.04
CA VAL A 16 -8.35 9.32 2.81
C VAL A 16 -7.65 10.67 2.89
N LEU A 17 -7.74 11.35 4.04
CA LEU A 17 -7.07 12.63 4.25
C LEU A 17 -5.55 12.48 4.27
N SER A 18 -5.00 11.46 4.93
CA SER A 18 -3.55 11.17 4.94
C SER A 18 -3.01 10.92 3.52
N ALA A 19 -3.65 10.02 2.77
CA ALA A 19 -3.26 9.73 1.39
C ALA A 19 -3.42 10.95 0.48
N GLY A 20 -4.54 11.67 0.59
CA GLY A 20 -4.82 12.87 -0.20
C GLY A 20 -3.84 14.01 0.09
N LEU A 21 -3.54 14.29 1.36
CA LEU A 21 -2.53 15.27 1.75
C LEU A 21 -1.17 14.87 1.20
N GLY A 22 -0.76 13.61 1.37
CA GLY A 22 0.50 13.11 0.81
C GLY A 22 0.61 13.34 -0.70
N LEU A 23 -0.44 13.00 -1.45
CA LEU A 23 -0.46 13.13 -2.91
C LEU A 23 -0.49 14.58 -3.40
N VAL A 24 -1.18 15.48 -2.70
CA VAL A 24 -1.37 16.89 -3.13
C VAL A 24 -0.21 17.78 -2.71
N THR A 25 0.46 17.45 -1.60
CA THR A 25 1.55 18.29 -1.06
C THR A 25 2.91 17.97 -1.68
N GLY A 26 3.07 16.80 -2.30
CA GLY A 26 4.31 16.43 -2.98
C GLY A 26 4.28 16.67 -4.49
N ASP A 27 5.44 16.56 -5.11
CA ASP A 27 5.65 16.65 -6.56
C ASP A 27 5.71 15.27 -7.25
N GLY A 28 5.19 14.23 -6.59
CA GLY A 28 5.24 12.84 -7.03
C GLY A 28 4.54 12.58 -8.36
N SER A 29 5.24 11.91 -9.28
CA SER A 29 4.68 11.46 -10.56
C SER A 29 4.10 10.05 -10.48
N LEU A 30 3.10 9.74 -11.33
CA LEU A 30 2.52 8.40 -11.48
C LEU A 30 3.52 7.33 -11.95
N VAL A 31 4.73 7.73 -12.34
CA VAL A 31 5.83 6.81 -12.64
C VAL A 31 6.29 6.03 -11.39
N TYR A 32 6.02 6.52 -10.18
CA TYR A 32 6.40 5.90 -8.93
C TYR A 32 5.30 4.98 -8.39
N PHE A 33 5.69 3.76 -8.00
CA PHE A 33 4.80 2.80 -7.34
C PHE A 33 4.16 3.38 -6.06
N THR A 34 4.90 4.24 -5.34
CA THR A 34 4.40 5.00 -4.18
C THR A 34 3.14 5.78 -4.52
N VAL A 35 3.13 6.50 -5.65
CA VAL A 35 2.01 7.35 -6.05
C VAL A 35 0.85 6.48 -6.52
N GLU A 36 1.12 5.47 -7.37
CA GLU A 36 0.08 4.54 -7.85
C GLU A 36 -0.63 3.82 -6.70
N SER A 37 0.12 3.28 -5.73
CA SER A 37 -0.44 2.59 -4.56
C SER A 37 -1.24 3.51 -3.64
N ASN A 38 -0.79 4.76 -3.41
CA ASN A 38 -1.56 5.72 -2.61
C ASN A 38 -2.82 6.21 -3.33
N VAL A 39 -2.81 6.31 -4.66
CA VAL A 39 -4.03 6.57 -5.45
C VAL A 39 -5.02 5.41 -5.30
N MET A 40 -4.55 4.15 -5.29
CA MET A 40 -5.41 3.00 -5.02
C MET A 40 -5.98 3.01 -3.60
N VAL A 41 -5.18 3.39 -2.59
CA VAL A 41 -5.67 3.60 -1.22
C VAL A 41 -6.76 4.67 -1.20
N LEU A 42 -6.49 5.84 -1.79
CA LEU A 42 -7.43 6.95 -1.84
C LEU A 42 -8.77 6.52 -2.48
N GLY A 43 -8.71 5.89 -3.65
CA GLY A 43 -9.89 5.41 -4.37
C GLY A 43 -10.66 4.35 -3.60
N TYR A 44 -9.98 3.35 -3.04
CA TYR A 44 -10.63 2.29 -2.27
C TYR A 44 -11.32 2.84 -1.02
N PHE A 45 -10.63 3.64 -0.20
CA PHE A 45 -11.21 4.13 1.05
C PHE A 45 -12.26 5.23 0.84
N ALA A 46 -12.14 6.07 -0.20
CA ALA A 46 -13.22 6.98 -0.59
C ALA A 46 -14.48 6.20 -1.03
N GLY A 47 -14.31 5.16 -1.85
CA GLY A 47 -15.40 4.25 -2.22
C GLY A 47 -15.99 3.51 -1.01
N ALA A 48 -15.16 3.14 -0.04
CA ALA A 48 -15.62 2.52 1.20
C ALA A 48 -16.46 3.45 2.06
N LEU A 49 -16.07 4.73 2.20
CA LEU A 49 -16.86 5.74 2.91
C LEU A 49 -18.20 5.98 2.23
N TYR A 50 -18.20 6.12 0.90
CA TYR A 50 -19.44 6.23 0.13
C TYR A 50 -20.35 5.00 0.34
N TRP A 51 -19.79 3.80 0.29
CA TRP A 51 -20.54 2.56 0.51
C TRP A 51 -21.15 2.48 1.91
N MET A 52 -20.38 2.82 2.95
CA MET A 52 -20.86 2.88 4.33
C MET A 52 -22.01 3.88 4.46
N ALA A 53 -21.91 5.05 3.83
CA ALA A 53 -22.95 6.07 3.78
C ALA A 53 -24.23 5.58 3.09
N ALA A 54 -24.09 4.99 1.91
CA ALA A 54 -25.20 4.55 1.07
C ALA A 54 -25.93 3.31 1.60
N ARG A 55 -25.25 2.44 2.34
CA ARG A 55 -25.79 1.15 2.80
C ARG A 55 -26.00 1.06 4.32
N ASP A 56 -25.70 2.12 5.06
CA ASP A 56 -25.69 2.13 6.54
C ASP A 56 -25.01 0.90 7.16
N THR A 57 -23.79 0.64 6.71
CA THR A 57 -22.97 -0.49 7.18
C THR A 57 -21.62 0.00 7.71
N ALA A 58 -20.99 -0.81 8.56
CA ALA A 58 -19.62 -0.58 9.03
C ALA A 58 -18.60 -1.24 8.10
N GLU A 59 -19.03 -2.19 7.28
CA GLU A 59 -18.15 -2.97 6.43
C GLU A 59 -17.88 -2.24 5.12
N GLY A 60 -16.59 -2.18 4.75
CA GLY A 60 -16.19 -1.66 3.45
C GLY A 60 -16.55 -2.65 2.33
N PRO A 61 -16.75 -2.16 1.09
CA PRO A 61 -17.02 -3.01 -0.06
C PRO A 61 -15.77 -3.81 -0.46
N ALA A 62 -15.97 -4.83 -1.30
CA ALA A 62 -14.91 -5.56 -2.00
C ALA A 62 -13.72 -5.97 -1.09
N PRO A 63 -13.91 -6.83 -0.10
CA PRO A 63 -12.89 -7.07 0.92
C PRO A 63 -11.65 -7.84 0.41
N ARG A 64 -11.73 -8.52 -0.74
CA ARG A 64 -10.55 -9.04 -1.47
C ARG A 64 -9.69 -7.92 -2.05
N LEU A 65 -10.32 -6.84 -2.56
CA LEU A 65 -9.59 -5.67 -3.05
C LEU A 65 -8.92 -4.92 -1.90
N ARG A 66 -9.56 -4.85 -0.73
CA ARG A 66 -8.95 -4.30 0.50
C ARG A 66 -7.62 -4.97 0.84
N GLY A 67 -7.57 -6.31 0.74
CA GLY A 67 -6.35 -7.08 0.94
C GLY A 67 -5.25 -6.72 -0.05
N ALA A 68 -5.58 -6.58 -1.34
CA ALA A 68 -4.65 -6.14 -2.37
C ALA A 68 -4.10 -4.73 -2.09
N VAL A 69 -4.99 -3.76 -1.78
CA VAL A 69 -4.61 -2.38 -1.44
C VAL A 69 -3.70 -2.35 -0.21
N THR A 70 -3.98 -3.19 0.77
CA THR A 70 -3.14 -3.35 1.97
C THR A 70 -1.75 -3.88 1.59
N LEU A 71 -1.68 -4.91 0.74
CA LEU A 71 -0.40 -5.42 0.25
C LEU A 71 0.41 -4.32 -0.45
N TYR A 72 -0.21 -3.57 -1.36
CA TYR A 72 0.52 -2.57 -2.16
C TYR A 72 1.04 -1.42 -1.30
N ILE A 73 0.24 -0.94 -0.34
CA ILE A 73 0.69 0.14 0.53
C ILE A 73 1.75 -0.32 1.54
N LEU A 74 1.72 -1.61 1.94
CA LEU A 74 2.79 -2.20 2.75
C LEU A 74 4.10 -2.34 1.96
N ILE A 75 4.03 -2.74 0.69
CA ILE A 75 5.19 -2.73 -0.21
C ILE A 75 5.81 -1.33 -0.26
N THR A 76 4.99 -0.30 -0.46
CA THR A 76 5.44 1.10 -0.49
C THR A 76 6.18 1.50 0.78
N GLY A 77 5.60 1.24 1.96
CA GLY A 77 6.24 1.58 3.23
C GLY A 77 7.53 0.79 3.50
N LEU A 78 7.51 -0.52 3.25
CA LEU A 78 8.67 -1.39 3.52
C LEU A 78 9.84 -1.12 2.57
N VAL A 79 9.57 -1.00 1.26
CA VAL A 79 10.61 -0.68 0.27
C VAL A 79 11.19 0.70 0.55
N ALA A 80 10.36 1.70 0.84
CA ALA A 80 10.87 3.03 1.16
C ALA A 80 11.73 3.04 2.42
N HIS A 81 11.29 2.38 3.50
CA HIS A 81 12.04 2.40 4.75
C HIS A 81 13.35 1.59 4.65
N PHE A 82 13.28 0.34 4.18
CA PHE A 82 14.44 -0.56 4.22
C PHE A 82 15.36 -0.40 3.01
N LEU A 83 14.80 -0.22 1.81
CA LEU A 83 15.58 -0.23 0.58
C LEU A 83 16.03 1.16 0.15
N LEU A 84 15.15 2.17 0.29
CA LEU A 84 15.47 3.56 -0.11
C LEU A 84 16.14 4.35 1.01
N ASN A 85 15.66 4.22 2.25
CA ASN A 85 16.15 4.99 3.40
C ASN A 85 17.13 4.20 4.27
N HIS A 86 17.43 2.93 3.95
CA HIS A 86 18.34 2.08 4.72
C HIS A 86 18.01 1.98 6.22
N GLY A 87 16.72 2.04 6.57
CA GLY A 87 16.24 1.97 7.95
C GLY A 87 16.40 3.27 8.76
N ALA A 88 16.71 4.40 8.13
CA ALA A 88 16.85 5.68 8.80
C ALA A 88 15.53 6.14 9.46
N ASP A 89 15.65 6.81 10.61
CA ASP A 89 14.52 7.42 11.30
C ASP A 89 13.89 8.53 10.45
N PRO A 90 12.60 8.43 10.08
CA PRO A 90 11.92 9.44 9.28
C PRO A 90 11.51 10.69 10.07
N LEU A 91 11.51 10.66 11.41
CA LEU A 91 10.96 11.74 12.25
C LEU A 91 11.71 13.08 12.15
N PRO A 92 13.06 13.12 12.07
CA PRO A 92 13.78 14.40 11.96
C PRO A 92 13.37 15.22 10.73
N GLY A 93 13.01 14.56 9.62
CA GLY A 93 12.57 15.22 8.40
C GLY A 93 11.24 15.97 8.54
N LEU A 94 10.41 15.65 9.53
CA LEU A 94 9.14 16.34 9.77
C LEU A 94 9.31 17.76 10.33
N VAL A 95 10.41 18.01 11.04
CA VAL A 95 10.65 19.26 11.79
C VAL A 95 11.82 20.08 11.22
N SER A 96 12.69 19.45 10.45
CA SER A 96 13.92 20.05 9.91
C SER A 96 14.09 19.75 8.42
N GLY A 97 14.80 20.63 7.70
CA GLY A 97 15.12 20.47 6.29
C GLY A 97 14.59 21.60 5.39
N PRO A 98 15.15 21.73 4.17
CA PRO A 98 14.87 22.85 3.26
C PRO A 98 13.51 22.76 2.56
N ASP A 99 12.82 21.62 2.60
CA ASP A 99 11.50 21.43 1.99
C ASP A 99 10.54 20.66 2.91
N ARG A 100 9.88 21.41 3.79
CA ARG A 100 8.93 20.83 4.76
C ARG A 100 7.75 20.15 4.09
N LEU A 101 7.26 20.70 2.98
CA LEU A 101 6.04 20.21 2.36
C LEU A 101 6.30 18.85 1.69
N GLN A 102 7.43 18.71 1.00
CA GLN A 102 7.87 17.45 0.42
C GLN A 102 8.19 16.40 1.50
N ASN A 103 8.80 16.81 2.62
CA ASN A 103 9.06 15.90 3.73
C ASN A 103 7.76 15.36 4.35
N TRP A 104 6.75 16.22 4.51
CA TRP A 104 5.43 15.80 4.98
C TRP A 104 4.75 14.88 3.98
N SER A 105 4.77 15.22 2.70
CA SER A 105 4.26 14.33 1.63
C SER A 105 4.88 12.94 1.72
N THR A 106 6.22 12.89 1.75
CA THR A 106 6.99 11.65 1.87
C THR A 106 6.59 10.87 3.12
N PHE A 107 6.43 11.55 4.26
CA PHE A 107 6.04 10.90 5.51
C PHE A 107 4.62 10.32 5.44
N PHE A 108 3.65 11.06 4.89
CA PHE A 108 2.29 10.56 4.73
C PHE A 108 2.22 9.35 3.79
N LEU A 109 2.91 9.41 2.65
CA LEU A 109 2.84 8.37 1.62
C LEU A 109 3.57 7.07 2.00
N HIS A 110 4.63 7.15 2.82
CA HIS A 110 5.49 6.01 3.16
C HIS A 110 5.36 5.51 4.60
N TYR A 111 4.75 6.28 5.51
CA TYR A 111 4.63 5.89 6.92
C TYR A 111 3.20 6.01 7.43
N THR A 112 2.62 7.21 7.47
CA THR A 112 1.29 7.42 8.07
C THR A 112 0.22 6.59 7.37
N THR A 113 0.09 6.70 6.04
CA THR A 113 -0.94 5.97 5.29
C THR A 113 -0.74 4.46 5.37
N PRO A 114 0.46 3.88 5.12
CA PRO A 114 0.69 2.43 5.31
C PRO A 114 0.31 1.92 6.70
N VAL A 115 0.72 2.62 7.77
CA VAL A 115 0.41 2.20 9.15
C VAL A 115 -1.09 2.26 9.42
N MET A 116 -1.77 3.33 8.98
CA MET A 116 -3.21 3.46 9.19
C MET A 116 -4.02 2.42 8.41
N VAL A 117 -3.62 2.10 7.17
CA VAL A 117 -4.24 1.05 6.38
C VAL A 117 -4.00 -0.32 7.00
N LEU A 118 -2.78 -0.60 7.48
CA LEU A 118 -2.49 -1.85 8.19
C LEU A 118 -3.35 -1.97 9.45
N ALA A 119 -3.51 -0.90 10.24
CA ALA A 119 -4.34 -0.89 11.43
C ALA A 119 -5.84 -1.02 11.10
N ASP A 120 -6.35 -0.36 10.06
CA ASP A 120 -7.71 -0.64 9.54
C ASP A 120 -7.81 -2.12 9.21
N TRP A 121 -6.86 -2.63 8.42
CA TRP A 121 -6.83 -3.99 7.95
C TRP A 121 -6.71 -5.00 9.08
N LEU A 122 -6.06 -4.74 10.21
CA LEU A 122 -5.88 -5.64 11.37
C LEU A 122 -6.97 -5.52 12.44
N CYS A 123 -7.62 -4.37 12.57
CA CYS A 123 -8.61 -4.12 13.62
C CYS A 123 -10.05 -4.10 13.10
N LEU A 124 -10.29 -3.74 11.83
CA LEU A 124 -11.62 -3.53 11.26
C LEU A 124 -12.01 -4.64 10.27
N GLY A 125 -13.31 -4.89 10.15
CA GLY A 125 -13.86 -5.92 9.27
C GLY A 125 -14.11 -5.44 7.83
N PRO A 126 -14.45 -6.38 6.92
CA PRO A 126 -14.62 -7.82 7.19
C PRO A 126 -13.30 -8.61 7.13
N ARG A 127 -13.27 -9.77 7.79
CA ARG A 127 -12.15 -10.74 7.86
C ARG A 127 -12.43 -11.95 6.97
N ASN A 128 -11.41 -12.78 6.71
CA ASN A 128 -11.50 -14.02 5.93
C ASN A 128 -11.96 -13.83 4.48
N ALA A 129 -11.72 -12.65 3.93
CA ALA A 129 -12.11 -12.37 2.55
C ALA A 129 -11.05 -12.85 1.56
N SER A 130 -9.78 -12.76 1.97
CA SER A 130 -8.61 -13.03 1.16
C SER A 130 -8.39 -14.54 0.99
N ARG A 131 -8.14 -14.96 -0.25
CA ARG A 131 -7.94 -16.36 -0.59
C ARG A 131 -6.54 -16.55 -1.15
N TRP A 132 -5.94 -17.73 -0.93
CA TRP A 132 -4.63 -18.08 -1.49
C TRP A 132 -4.59 -17.95 -3.02
N LYS A 133 -5.72 -18.21 -3.69
CA LYS A 133 -5.88 -18.02 -5.14
C LYS A 133 -5.87 -16.56 -5.60
N ASP A 134 -5.86 -15.61 -4.67
CA ASP A 134 -5.81 -14.17 -4.97
C ASP A 134 -4.35 -13.71 -5.15
N LEU A 135 -3.38 -14.47 -4.63
CA LEU A 135 -1.96 -14.14 -4.69
C LEU A 135 -1.47 -13.80 -6.11
N PRO A 136 -1.74 -14.61 -7.15
CA PRO A 136 -1.25 -14.28 -8.50
C PRO A 136 -1.83 -12.96 -9.01
N LEU A 137 -3.12 -12.69 -8.73
CA LEU A 137 -3.78 -11.46 -9.14
C LEU A 137 -3.28 -10.24 -8.36
N TRP A 138 -2.90 -10.42 -7.10
CA TRP A 138 -2.31 -9.33 -6.32
C TRP A 138 -0.89 -9.04 -6.78
N LEU A 139 -0.09 -10.08 -7.02
CA LEU A 139 1.29 -9.93 -7.49
C LEU A 139 1.39 -9.45 -8.95
N SER A 140 0.33 -9.61 -9.75
CA SER A 140 0.35 -9.08 -11.12
C SER A 140 0.50 -7.57 -11.18
N PHE A 141 0.07 -6.84 -10.14
CA PHE A 141 0.25 -5.39 -10.10
C PHE A 141 1.72 -4.95 -9.92
N PRO A 142 2.45 -5.33 -8.84
CA PRO A 142 3.86 -4.96 -8.71
C PRO A 142 4.75 -5.55 -9.81
N LEU A 143 4.45 -6.75 -10.31
CA LEU A 143 5.18 -7.33 -11.46
C LEU A 143 4.87 -6.59 -12.77
N GLY A 144 3.61 -6.20 -12.96
CA GLY A 144 3.19 -5.36 -14.08
C GLY A 144 3.86 -4.00 -14.05
N TYR A 145 3.97 -3.38 -12.87
CA TYR A 145 4.71 -2.14 -12.67
C TYR A 145 6.17 -2.28 -13.08
N ALA A 146 6.87 -3.33 -12.61
CA ALA A 146 8.25 -3.60 -13.01
C ALA A 146 8.38 -3.76 -14.53
N ALA A 147 7.48 -4.52 -15.16
CA ALA A 147 7.45 -4.68 -16.61
C ALA A 147 7.24 -3.35 -17.35
N VAL A 148 6.28 -2.53 -16.90
CA VAL A 148 6.01 -1.20 -17.49
C VAL A 148 7.22 -0.29 -17.37
N VAL A 149 7.88 -0.25 -16.21
CA VAL A 149 9.10 0.54 -16.00
C VAL A 149 10.20 0.13 -16.98
N MET A 150 10.47 -1.18 -17.10
CA MET A 150 11.52 -1.70 -17.99
C MET A 150 11.20 -1.46 -19.47
N VAL A 151 9.95 -1.73 -19.89
CA VAL A 151 9.51 -1.51 -21.28
C VAL A 151 9.55 -0.04 -21.63
N ARG A 152 9.04 0.84 -20.75
CA ARG A 152 9.09 2.30 -20.96
C ARG A 152 10.53 2.78 -21.10
N ALA A 153 11.44 2.32 -20.25
CA ALA A 153 12.84 2.71 -20.31
C ALA A 153 13.53 2.26 -21.61
N ALA A 154 13.18 1.08 -22.13
CA ALA A 154 13.67 0.58 -23.41
C ALA A 154 13.11 1.36 -24.61
N LEU A 155 11.82 1.71 -24.58
CA LEU A 155 11.15 2.45 -25.66
C LEU A 155 11.52 3.93 -25.69
N PHE A 156 11.77 4.53 -24.52
CA PHE A 156 12.02 5.96 -24.36
C PHE A 156 13.32 6.21 -23.59
N PRO A 157 14.49 5.87 -24.16
CA PRO A 157 15.77 5.91 -23.44
C PRO A 157 16.22 7.31 -23.00
N GLY A 158 15.67 8.36 -23.62
CA GLY A 158 15.91 9.77 -23.28
C GLY A 158 14.87 10.39 -22.34
N PHE A 159 13.90 9.60 -21.85
CA PHE A 159 12.90 10.11 -20.90
C PHE A 159 13.56 10.48 -19.56
N PRO A 160 13.31 11.68 -19.01
CA PRO A 160 13.78 12.04 -17.68
C PRO A 160 13.26 11.04 -16.65
N ASN A 161 14.13 10.54 -15.75
CA ASN A 161 13.73 9.55 -14.73
C ASN A 161 13.12 8.26 -15.31
N LYS A 162 13.67 7.76 -16.43
CA LYS A 162 13.24 6.48 -17.03
C LYS A 162 13.22 5.31 -16.04
N TYR A 163 14.12 5.30 -15.06
CA TYR A 163 14.15 4.37 -13.94
C TYR A 163 13.81 5.10 -12.63
N PRO A 164 12.60 4.91 -12.07
CA PRO A 164 12.18 5.60 -10.85
C PRO A 164 12.94 5.18 -9.60
N TYR A 165 13.55 3.99 -9.62
CA TYR A 165 14.30 3.44 -8.50
C TYR A 165 15.63 2.88 -8.98
N PHE A 166 16.66 2.99 -8.15
CA PHE A 166 18.03 2.57 -8.48
C PHE A 166 18.12 1.09 -8.84
N PHE A 167 17.28 0.23 -8.26
CA PHE A 167 17.27 -1.21 -8.52
C PHE A 167 16.69 -1.57 -9.90
N PHE A 168 16.09 -0.62 -10.62
CA PHE A 168 15.75 -0.77 -12.03
C PHE A 168 16.83 -0.25 -12.99
N ASP A 169 17.83 0.49 -12.49
CA ASP A 169 18.83 1.13 -13.34
C ASP A 169 20.03 0.20 -13.63
N PRO A 170 20.25 -0.21 -14.90
CA PRO A 170 21.36 -1.07 -15.28
C PRO A 170 22.69 -0.32 -15.43
N SER A 171 22.73 1.01 -15.33
CA SER A 171 23.90 1.82 -15.73
C SER A 171 25.20 1.48 -14.97
N GLY A 172 25.10 0.96 -13.75
CA GLY A 172 26.27 0.53 -12.95
C GLY A 172 26.58 -0.97 -12.97
N HIS A 173 25.58 -1.83 -13.17
CA HIS A 173 25.69 -3.29 -12.92
C HIS A 173 25.14 -4.17 -14.06
N GLY A 174 24.59 -3.55 -15.11
CA GLY A 174 23.95 -4.21 -16.23
C GLY A 174 22.57 -4.79 -15.91
N TYR A 175 21.90 -5.31 -16.94
CA TYR A 175 20.55 -5.87 -16.81
C TYR A 175 20.49 -7.16 -15.98
N GLY A 176 21.60 -7.93 -15.90
CA GLY A 176 21.65 -9.12 -15.05
C GLY A 176 21.39 -8.81 -13.58
N TYR A 177 21.97 -7.71 -13.08
CA TYR A 177 21.70 -7.22 -11.73
C TYR A 177 20.25 -6.80 -11.54
N VAL A 178 19.69 -6.04 -12.49
CA VAL A 178 18.28 -5.59 -12.43
C VAL A 178 17.32 -6.78 -12.35
N TRP A 179 17.51 -7.82 -13.18
CA TRP A 179 16.68 -9.01 -13.13
C TRP A 179 16.81 -9.78 -11.82
N LEU A 180 18.01 -9.82 -11.22
CA LEU A 180 18.21 -10.40 -9.90
C LEU A 180 17.47 -9.61 -8.81
N GLN A 181 17.52 -8.27 -8.84
CA GLN A 181 16.77 -7.42 -7.91
C GLN A 181 15.26 -7.63 -8.04
N ILE A 182 14.73 -7.68 -9.27
CA ILE A 182 13.32 -7.97 -9.53
C ILE A 182 12.93 -9.36 -9.00
N ALA A 183 13.76 -10.37 -9.21
CA ALA A 183 13.51 -11.73 -8.71
C ALA A 183 13.49 -11.77 -7.18
N GLN A 184 14.43 -11.09 -6.51
CA GLN A 184 14.47 -10.99 -5.05
C GLN A 184 13.21 -10.29 -4.50
N LEU A 185 12.87 -9.11 -5.02
CA LEU A 185 11.66 -8.38 -4.62
C LEU A 185 10.40 -9.21 -4.87
N THR A 186 10.36 -9.99 -5.95
CA THR A 186 9.23 -10.89 -6.24
C THR A 186 9.04 -11.92 -5.12
N VAL A 187 10.14 -12.53 -4.65
CA VAL A 187 10.09 -13.49 -3.52
C VAL A 187 9.61 -12.79 -2.25
N GLU A 188 10.13 -11.62 -1.94
CA GLU A 188 9.73 -10.83 -0.77
C GLU A 188 8.24 -10.46 -0.83
N PHE A 189 7.73 -10.07 -2.00
CA PHE A 189 6.31 -9.75 -2.20
C PHE A 189 5.43 -10.99 -2.11
N ILE A 190 5.89 -12.16 -2.58
CA ILE A 190 5.17 -13.43 -2.38
C ILE A 190 5.04 -13.73 -0.88
N VAL A 191 6.12 -13.56 -0.11
CA VAL A 191 6.12 -13.76 1.35
C VAL A 191 5.15 -12.79 2.02
N LEU A 192 5.24 -11.50 1.70
CA LEU A 192 4.37 -10.48 2.26
C LEU A 192 2.89 -10.71 1.91
N ALA A 193 2.59 -11.03 0.65
CA ALA A 193 1.24 -11.32 0.20
C ALA A 193 0.70 -12.58 0.89
N SER A 194 1.55 -13.60 1.07
CA SER A 194 1.20 -14.80 1.81
C SER A 194 0.92 -14.50 3.29
N ALA A 195 1.69 -13.61 3.91
CA ALA A 195 1.46 -13.16 5.27
C ALA A 195 0.13 -12.41 5.40
N VAL A 196 -0.20 -11.51 4.46
CA VAL A 196 -1.50 -10.81 4.41
C VAL A 196 -2.65 -11.82 4.31
N VAL A 197 -2.58 -12.77 3.37
CA VAL A 197 -3.63 -13.80 3.25
C VAL A 197 -3.71 -14.68 4.51
N GLY A 198 -2.57 -15.10 5.05
CA GLY A 198 -2.50 -15.93 6.25
C GLY A 198 -3.11 -15.26 7.48
N LEU A 199 -2.73 -14.00 7.74
CA LEU A 199 -3.22 -13.21 8.88
C LEU A 199 -4.72 -12.90 8.78
N ASP A 200 -5.26 -12.63 7.58
CA ASP A 200 -6.70 -12.45 7.38
C ASP A 200 -7.49 -13.69 7.81
N ARG A 201 -6.96 -14.87 7.46
CA ARG A 201 -7.58 -16.16 7.76
C ARG A 201 -7.42 -16.53 9.24
N LEU A 202 -6.25 -16.27 9.85
CA LEU A 202 -5.98 -16.55 11.27
C LEU A 202 -6.84 -15.70 12.22
N GLY A 203 -7.05 -14.42 11.93
CA GLY A 203 -7.90 -13.54 12.75
C GLY A 203 -9.33 -14.06 12.92
N THR A 204 -9.77 -14.94 12.01
CA THR A 204 -11.08 -15.58 12.02
C THR A 204 -11.13 -16.78 12.98
N ALA A 205 -10.07 -17.58 13.03
CA ALA A 205 -9.98 -18.75 13.91
C ALA A 205 -10.01 -18.33 15.39
N VAL A 206 -9.32 -17.23 15.72
CA VAL A 206 -9.28 -16.68 17.08
C VAL A 206 -10.64 -16.12 17.49
N ARG A 207 -11.31 -15.35 16.62
CA ARG A 207 -12.61 -14.76 16.93
C ARG A 207 -13.76 -15.78 16.97
N GLY A 208 -13.65 -16.86 16.19
CA GLY A 208 -14.57 -18.00 16.24
C GLY A 208 -14.49 -18.76 17.56
N ARG A 209 -13.28 -18.89 18.15
CA ARG A 209 -13.06 -19.51 19.47
C ARG A 209 -13.50 -18.64 20.64
N LEU A 210 -13.55 -17.32 20.46
CA LEU A 210 -13.94 -16.35 21.50
C LEU A 210 -15.44 -16.03 21.53
N ARG A 211 -16.24 -16.55 20.58
CA ARG A 211 -17.70 -16.51 20.70
C ARG A 211 -18.13 -17.60 21.69
N PRO A 212 -18.73 -17.27 22.85
CA PRO A 212 -19.35 -18.28 23.70
C PRO A 212 -20.40 -19.01 22.87
N ALA A 213 -20.50 -20.33 23.01
CA ALA A 213 -21.66 -21.05 22.55
C ALA A 213 -22.87 -20.51 23.31
N THR A 214 -23.61 -19.59 22.69
CA THR A 214 -24.94 -19.23 23.17
C THR A 214 -25.83 -20.44 22.87
N GLY A 215 -26.03 -21.27 23.89
CA GLY A 215 -27.15 -22.21 23.96
C GLY A 215 -28.46 -21.47 24.25
#